data_AF-A0A212U9Q3-F1
#
_entry.id   AF-A0A212U9Q3-F1
#
_cell.length_a   1.000
_cell.length_b   1.000
_cell.length_c   1.000
_cell.angle_alpha   90.00
_cell.angle_beta   90.00
_cell.angle_gamma   90.00
#
_symmetry.space_group_name_H-M   'P 1'
#
loop_
_entity.id
_entity.type
_entity.pdbx_description
1 polymer ?
#
loop_
_entity_poly.entity_id
_entity_poly.type
_entity_poly.pdbx_seq_one_letter_code
_entity_poly.pdbx_strand_id
1 'polypeptide(L)'
;MNSKRPVNLDLGKFHFPLPAITSILHRISGIILFVAVAFMLYGLQLSLSGEEGFSRVSELLDSFLAKLITWGILSALLYHLVAGIKHLFMDMGIGEELESGRLASKITVAVSVILILLAGVWVWA
;
A
#
# COMPACT_ATOMS: atom_id res chain seq x y z
N MET A 1 -12.44 43.76 -7.45
CA MET A 1 -12.31 43.41 -6.02
C MET A 1 -11.97 41.92 -5.91
N ASN A 2 -10.73 41.59 -5.57
CA ASN A 2 -10.34 40.20 -5.33
C ASN A 2 -10.51 39.91 -3.83
N SER A 3 -11.69 39.44 -3.42
CA SER A 3 -12.07 39.21 -2.03
C SER A 3 -11.65 37.81 -1.53
N LYS A 4 -10.45 37.35 -1.87
CA LYS A 4 -9.96 36.05 -1.38
C LYS A 4 -9.54 36.19 0.08
N ARG A 5 -10.39 35.68 0.99
CA ARG A 5 -10.07 35.56 2.41
C ARG A 5 -8.88 34.62 2.59
N PRO A 6 -7.97 34.91 3.53
CA PRO A 6 -6.85 34.01 3.83
C PRO A 6 -7.37 32.69 4.38
N VAL A 7 -6.75 31.57 3.97
CA VAL A 7 -7.06 30.21 4.43
C VAL A 7 -5.81 29.64 5.10
N ASN A 8 -5.97 29.08 6.31
CA ASN A 8 -4.88 28.39 6.99
C ASN A 8 -4.80 26.93 6.53
N LEU A 9 -3.92 26.66 5.54
CA LEU A 9 -3.68 25.34 4.94
C LEU A 9 -2.21 24.92 5.02
N ASP A 10 -1.47 25.50 5.96
CA ASP A 10 -0.08 25.14 6.18
C ASP A 10 0.01 23.79 6.91
N LEU A 11 0.03 22.69 6.14
CA LEU A 11 0.02 21.31 6.65
C LEU A 11 1.18 21.03 7.62
N GLY A 12 2.31 21.72 7.49
CA GLY A 12 3.46 21.57 8.38
C GLY A 12 3.21 22.04 9.82
N LYS A 13 2.16 22.86 10.04
CA LYS A 13 1.78 23.35 11.38
C LYS A 13 0.80 22.43 12.11
N PHE A 14 0.23 21.42 11.45
CA PHE A 14 -0.75 20.53 12.06
C PHE A 14 -0.09 19.30 12.68
N HIS A 15 -0.60 18.87 13.82
CA HIS A 15 -0.26 17.58 14.41
C HIS A 15 -1.22 16.51 13.88
N PHE A 16 -0.72 15.58 13.06
CA PHE A 16 -1.53 14.50 12.50
C PHE A 16 -1.51 13.27 13.41
N PRO A 17 -2.66 12.83 13.94
CA PRO A 17 -2.71 11.62 14.74
C PRO A 17 -2.53 10.38 13.85
N LEU A 18 -2.12 9.25 14.44
CA LEU A 18 -1.84 8.02 13.71
C LEU A 18 -2.99 7.53 12.79
N PRO A 19 -4.30 7.63 13.16
CA PRO A 19 -5.38 7.31 12.24
C PRO A 19 -5.39 8.15 10.96
N ALA A 20 -4.99 9.43 11.03
CA ALA A 20 -4.89 10.29 9.86
C ALA A 20 -3.73 9.85 8.95
N ILE A 21 -2.57 9.53 9.53
CA ILE A 21 -1.40 9.02 8.79
C ILE A 21 -1.74 7.68 8.11
N THR A 22 -2.35 6.75 8.83
CA THR A 22 -2.71 5.45 8.25
C THR A 22 -3.76 5.58 7.14
N SER A 23 -4.68 6.54 7.25
CA SER A 23 -5.66 6.83 6.21
C SER A 23 -5.02 7.39 4.93
N ILE A 24 -4.11 8.37 5.03
CA ILE A 24 -3.46 8.92 3.82
C ILE A 24 -2.56 7.88 3.16
N LEU A 25 -1.86 7.05 3.95
CA LEU A 25 -1.07 5.94 3.42
C LEU A 25 -1.95 4.91 2.68
N HIS A 26 -3.18 4.66 3.15
CA HIS A 26 -4.12 3.75 2.46
C HIS A 26 -4.54 4.31 1.10
N ARG A 27 -4.74 5.63 1.00
CA ARG A 27 -5.02 6.29 -0.29
C ARG A 27 -3.83 6.22 -1.23
N ILE A 28 -2.63 6.53 -0.73
CA ILE A 28 -1.39 6.47 -1.53
C ILE A 28 -1.14 5.04 -2.02
N SER A 29 -1.30 4.03 -1.15
CA SER A 29 -1.13 2.64 -1.56
C SER A 29 -2.14 2.21 -2.62
N GLY A 30 -3.39 2.71 -2.56
CA GLY A 30 -4.38 2.48 -3.60
C GLY A 30 -3.97 3.04 -4.97
N ILE A 31 -3.39 4.24 -5.00
CA ILE A 31 -2.86 4.85 -6.24
C ILE A 31 -1.68 4.05 -6.78
N ILE A 32 -0.77 3.60 -5.91
CA ILE A 32 0.36 2.74 -6.30
C ILE A 32 -0.17 1.45 -6.93
N LEU A 33 -1.15 0.81 -6.32
CA LEU A 33 -1.73 -0.44 -6.81
C LEU A 33 -2.44 -0.27 -8.14
N PHE A 34 -3.18 0.83 -8.33
CA PHE A 34 -3.82 1.13 -9.60
C PHE A 34 -2.81 1.13 -10.76
N VAL A 35 -1.66 1.76 -10.57
CA VAL A 35 -0.57 1.77 -11.56
C VAL A 35 0.11 0.39 -11.65
N ALA A 36 0.32 -0.29 -10.52
CA ALA A 36 0.98 -1.59 -10.45
C ALA A 36 0.24 -2.69 -11.23
N VAL A 37 -1.10 -2.66 -11.24
CA VAL A 37 -1.91 -3.66 -11.96
C VAL A 37 -1.53 -3.74 -13.44
N ALA A 38 -1.24 -2.61 -14.10
CA ALA A 38 -0.83 -2.61 -15.51
C ALA A 38 0.49 -3.39 -15.71
N PHE A 39 1.49 -3.15 -14.86
CA PHE A 39 2.77 -3.86 -14.90
C PHE A 39 2.62 -5.35 -14.58
N MET A 40 1.80 -5.69 -13.58
CA MET A 40 1.55 -7.07 -13.20
C MET A 40 0.82 -7.84 -14.29
N LEU A 41 -0.17 -7.23 -14.96
CA LEU A 41 -0.88 -7.86 -16.08
C LEU A 41 0.03 -8.07 -17.29
N TYR A 42 0.93 -7.12 -17.58
CA TYR A 42 1.93 -7.31 -18.62
C TYR A 42 2.88 -8.47 -18.29
N GLY A 43 3.40 -8.51 -17.06
CA GLY A 43 4.25 -9.62 -16.59
C GLY A 43 3.54 -10.97 -16.67
N LEU A 44 2.27 -11.02 -16.25
CA LEU A 44 1.43 -12.22 -16.34
C LEU A 44 1.22 -12.64 -17.79
N GLN A 45 0.87 -11.71 -18.68
CA GLN A 45 0.71 -11.98 -20.11
C GLN A 45 1.99 -12.58 -20.72
N LEU A 46 3.15 -11.98 -20.43
CA LEU A 46 4.44 -12.47 -20.94
C LEU A 46 4.81 -13.84 -20.35
N SER A 47 4.51 -14.08 -19.07
CA SER A 47 4.75 -15.40 -18.45
C SER A 47 3.91 -16.52 -19.06
N LEU A 48 2.77 -16.17 -19.67
CA LEU A 48 1.84 -17.11 -20.29
C LEU A 48 2.03 -17.24 -21.81
N SER A 49 2.96 -16.50 -22.42
CA SER A 49 3.15 -16.49 -23.88
C SER A 49 3.96 -17.69 -24.41
N GLY A 50 4.38 -18.61 -23.54
CA GLY A 50 5.19 -19.79 -23.87
C GLY A 50 6.48 -19.84 -23.06
N GLU A 51 7.33 -20.84 -23.35
CA GLU A 51 8.57 -21.10 -22.61
C GLU A 51 9.54 -19.91 -22.63
N GLU A 52 9.74 -19.30 -23.81
CA GLU A 52 10.62 -18.13 -23.97
C GLU A 52 10.11 -16.93 -23.15
N GLY A 53 8.79 -16.67 -23.19
CA GLY A 53 8.17 -15.58 -22.43
C GLY A 53 8.30 -15.78 -20.92
N PHE A 54 8.07 -17.01 -20.44
CA PHE A 54 8.27 -17.36 -19.04
C PHE A 54 9.72 -17.19 -18.60
N SER A 55 10.69 -17.70 -19.38
CA SER A 55 12.12 -17.51 -19.11
C SER A 55 12.47 -16.03 -19.02
N ARG A 56 11.92 -15.21 -19.93
CA ARG A 56 12.18 -13.77 -19.96
C ARG A 56 11.66 -13.06 -18.70
N VAL A 57 10.46 -13.39 -18.23
CA VAL A 57 9.92 -12.84 -16.97
C VAL A 57 10.77 -13.28 -15.79
N SER A 58 11.19 -14.54 -15.75
CA SER A 58 12.06 -15.09 -14.70
C SER A 58 13.38 -14.31 -14.61
N GLU A 59 14.06 -14.10 -15.74
CA GLU A 59 15.29 -13.29 -15.81
C GLU A 59 15.07 -11.85 -15.35
N LEU A 60 13.97 -11.21 -15.77
CA LEU A 60 13.66 -9.84 -15.36
C LEU A 60 13.47 -9.76 -13.85
N LEU A 61 12.68 -10.67 -13.28
CA LEU A 61 12.40 -10.75 -11.85
C LEU A 61 13.61 -11.17 -11.01
N ASP A 62 14.64 -11.76 -11.61
CA ASP A 62 15.86 -12.09 -10.86
C ASP A 62 16.73 -10.87 -10.54
N SER A 63 16.60 -9.80 -11.33
CA SER A 63 17.33 -8.56 -11.10
C SER A 63 16.94 -7.88 -9.79
N PHE A 64 17.93 -7.32 -9.09
CA PHE A 64 17.71 -6.63 -7.81
C PHE A 64 16.65 -5.52 -7.91
N LEU A 65 16.67 -4.72 -9.00
CA LEU A 65 15.72 -3.63 -9.19
C LEU A 65 14.29 -4.16 -9.38
N ALA A 66 14.10 -5.25 -10.14
CA ALA A 66 12.78 -5.85 -10.31
C ALA A 66 12.27 -6.48 -9.01
N LYS A 67 13.14 -7.14 -8.22
CA LYS A 67 12.80 -7.62 -6.87
C LYS A 67 12.37 -6.48 -5.96
N LEU A 68 13.09 -5.36 -5.99
CA LEU A 68 12.75 -4.16 -5.21
C LEU A 68 11.40 -3.55 -5.61
N ILE A 69 11.12 -3.44 -6.91
CA ILE A 69 9.82 -2.97 -7.41
C ILE A 69 8.71 -3.95 -7.01
N THR A 70 8.93 -5.25 -7.20
CA THR A 70 7.98 -6.31 -6.83
C THR A 70 7.64 -6.26 -5.34
N TRP A 71 8.65 -6.13 -4.49
CA TRP A 71 8.46 -5.96 -3.05
C TRP A 71 7.74 -4.66 -2.70
N GLY A 72 8.03 -3.56 -3.41
CA GLY A 72 7.29 -2.31 -3.25
C GLY A 72 5.80 -2.44 -3.58
N ILE A 73 5.47 -3.15 -4.67
CA ILE A 73 4.08 -3.45 -5.07
C ILE A 73 3.40 -4.31 -4.02
N LEU A 74 4.05 -5.41 -3.59
CA LEU A 74 3.52 -6.28 -2.53
C LEU A 74 3.34 -5.52 -1.22
N SER A 75 4.25 -4.60 -0.90
CA SER A 75 4.16 -3.80 0.32
C SER A 75 2.95 -2.86 0.28
N ALA A 76 2.72 -2.20 -0.85
CA ALA A 76 1.53 -1.40 -1.06
C ALA A 76 0.26 -2.25 -0.96
N LEU A 77 0.25 -3.45 -1.56
CA LEU A 77 -0.88 -4.38 -1.53
C LEU A 77 -1.23 -4.80 -0.11
N LEU A 78 -0.24 -5.30 0.64
CA LEU A 78 -0.42 -5.81 1.99
C LEU A 78 -0.88 -4.72 2.95
N TYR A 79 -0.24 -3.54 2.88
CA TYR A 79 -0.69 -2.39 3.68
C TYR A 79 -2.12 -1.96 3.30
N HIS A 80 -2.43 -1.83 2.00
CA HIS A 80 -3.75 -1.43 1.53
C HIS A 80 -4.83 -2.40 2.00
N LEU A 81 -4.55 -3.70 1.93
CA LEU A 81 -5.46 -4.77 2.34
C LEU A 81 -5.72 -4.71 3.85
N VAL A 82 -4.69 -4.64 4.69
CA VAL A 82 -4.85 -4.59 6.16
C VAL A 82 -5.59 -3.32 6.58
N ALA A 83 -5.24 -2.17 6.00
CA ALA A 83 -5.95 -0.92 6.26
C ALA A 83 -7.40 -0.95 5.73
N GLY A 84 -7.64 -1.61 4.61
CA GLY A 84 -8.98 -1.82 4.04
C GLY A 84 -9.86 -2.70 4.93
N ILE A 85 -9.31 -3.79 5.48
CA ILE A 85 -10.03 -4.64 6.45
C ILE A 85 -10.41 -3.83 7.69
N LYS A 86 -9.51 -2.99 8.20
CA LYS A 86 -9.85 -2.06 9.29
C LYS A 86 -11.04 -1.15 8.90
N HIS A 87 -11.03 -0.59 7.69
CA HIS A 87 -12.15 0.22 7.20
C HIS A 87 -13.45 -0.57 7.14
N LEU A 88 -13.44 -1.79 6.61
CA LEU A 88 -14.62 -2.65 6.56
C LEU A 88 -15.19 -2.97 7.95
N PHE A 89 -14.34 -3.21 8.95
CA PHE A 89 -14.81 -3.38 10.33
C PHE A 89 -15.49 -2.11 10.87
N MET A 90 -14.89 -0.94 10.62
CA MET A 90 -15.49 0.33 11.04
C MET A 90 -16.81 0.60 10.31
N ASP A 91 -16.91 0.29 9.02
CA ASP A 91 -18.15 0.42 8.23
C ASP A 91 -19.28 -0.50 8.74
N MET A 92 -18.93 -1.58 9.44
CA MET A 92 -19.86 -2.47 10.13
C MET A 92 -20.23 -2.00 11.54
N GLY A 93 -19.74 -0.83 11.99
CA GLY A 93 -19.97 -0.30 13.32
C GLY A 93 -19.03 -0.85 14.40
N ILE A 94 -17.93 -1.50 14.03
CA ILE A 94 -16.99 -2.12 14.98
C ILE A 94 -15.77 -1.20 15.16
N GLY A 95 -15.57 -0.71 16.39
CA GLY A 95 -14.38 0.08 16.78
C GLY A 95 -14.38 1.51 16.23
N GLU A 96 -15.53 2.19 16.32
CA GLU A 96 -15.74 3.56 15.81
C GLU A 96 -15.24 4.66 16.76
N GLU A 97 -14.93 4.34 18.02
CA GLU A 97 -14.46 5.32 18.99
C GLU A 97 -13.02 5.76 18.72
N LEU A 98 -12.63 6.90 19.30
CA LEU A 98 -11.28 7.45 19.12
C LEU A 98 -10.18 6.50 19.63
N GLU A 99 -10.42 5.84 20.76
CA GLU A 99 -9.45 4.93 21.37
C GLU A 99 -9.29 3.65 20.56
N SER A 100 -10.41 3.05 20.14
CA SER A 100 -10.45 1.88 19.28
C SER A 100 -9.85 2.17 17.91
N GLY A 101 -10.15 3.33 17.30
CA GLY A 101 -9.52 3.77 16.05
C GLY A 101 -8.00 3.98 16.15
N ARG A 102 -7.50 4.48 17.29
CA ARG A 102 -6.05 4.60 17.56
C ARG A 102 -5.40 3.23 17.71
N LEU A 103 -6.01 2.32 18.47
CA LEU A 103 -5.54 0.95 18.65
C LEU A 103 -5.51 0.20 17.31
N ALA A 104 -6.61 0.26 16.56
CA ALA A 104 -6.73 -0.37 15.25
C ALA A 104 -5.66 0.16 14.28
N SER A 105 -5.35 1.46 14.30
CA SER A 105 -4.28 2.03 13.49
C SER A 105 -2.88 1.51 13.88
N LYS A 106 -2.61 1.26 15.17
CA LYS A 106 -1.37 0.61 15.62
C LYS A 106 -1.29 -0.84 15.14
N ILE A 107 -2.40 -1.58 15.26
CA ILE A 107 -2.51 -2.96 14.78
C ILE A 107 -2.28 -3.02 13.26
N THR A 108 -2.90 -2.12 12.49
CA THR A 108 -2.69 -2.00 11.03
C THR A 108 -1.21 -1.87 10.70
N VAL A 109 -0.48 -0.99 11.40
CA VAL A 109 0.96 -0.81 11.16
C VAL A 109 1.73 -2.08 11.53
N ALA A 110 1.51 -2.65 12.72
CA ALA A 110 2.24 -3.83 13.18
C ALA A 110 2.05 -5.04 12.25
N VAL A 111 0.80 -5.35 11.89
CA VAL A 111 0.47 -6.46 10.98
C VAL A 111 1.06 -6.20 9.60
N SER A 112 0.93 -4.98 9.07
CA SER A 112 1.48 -4.65 7.75
C SER A 112 3.00 -4.80 7.72
N VAL A 113 3.72 -4.33 8.74
CA VAL A 113 5.19 -4.47 8.81
C VAL A 113 5.60 -5.95 8.80
N ILE A 114 4.93 -6.79 9.60
CA ILE A 114 5.22 -8.23 9.61
C ILE A 114 5.02 -8.84 8.22
N LEU A 115 3.87 -8.59 7.59
CA LEU A 115 3.56 -9.12 6.26
C LEU A 115 4.54 -8.61 5.19
N ILE A 116 4.93 -7.33 5.25
CA ILE A 116 5.88 -6.71 4.32
C ILE A 116 7.27 -7.36 4.45
N LEU A 117 7.73 -7.63 5.67
CA LEU A 117 9.01 -8.30 5.89
C LEU A 117 8.97 -9.75 5.39
N LEU A 118 7.88 -10.48 5.64
CA LEU A 118 7.70 -11.84 5.12
C LEU A 118 7.66 -11.86 3.58
N ALA A 119 7.00 -10.89 2.94
CA ALA A 119 7.04 -10.73 1.50
C ALA A 119 8.45 -10.41 0.98
N GLY A 120 9.23 -9.63 1.72
CA GLY A 120 10.64 -9.37 1.41
C GLY A 120 11.48 -10.65 1.45
N VAL A 121 11.31 -11.47 2.49
CA VAL A 121 11.96 -12.79 2.57
C VAL A 121 11.56 -13.65 1.37
N TRP A 122 10.28 -13.70 1.02
CA TRP A 122 9.79 -14.50 -0.11
C TRP A 122 10.34 -14.04 -1.47
N VAL A 123 10.46 -12.73 -1.71
CA VAL A 123 10.95 -12.19 -3.00
C VAL A 123 12.45 -12.41 -3.20
N TRP A 124 13.22 -12.52 -2.11
CA TRP A 124 14.69 -12.72 -2.16
C TRP A 124 15.16 -14.13 -1.82
N ALA A 125 14.27 -15.03 -1.40
CA ALA A 125 14.56 -16.45 -1.23
C ALA A 125 14.66 -17.16 -2.58
#